data_AF-U1PSG1-F1
#
_entry.id   AF-U1PSG1-F1
#
_cell.length_a   1.000
_cell.length_b   1.000
_cell.length_c   1.000
_cell.angle_alpha   90.00
_cell.angle_beta   90.00
_cell.angle_gamma   90.00
#
_symmetry.space_group_name_H-M   'P 1'
#
loop_
_entity.id
_entity.type
_entity.pdbx_description
1 polymer ?
#
loop_
_entity_poly.entity_id
_entity_poly.type
_entity_poly.pdbx_seq_one_letter_code
_entity_poly.pdbx_strand_id
1 'polypeptide(L)'
;MQLGSSCLSVRKFFNKCIAELNNVCEKNFPEDRSLFYDEEKYIERTLTSYRKEKILSQSFKHEDTISSEISKAYKNKDVKSTPMKNLSLCMNLNSTKEVNVCQFASTVAKYIAIYNDDEEFDLKKDYGSPGAYAEETIETMEDLFLSTLFEIYVHLVINKN
;
A
#
# COMPACT_ATOMS: atom_id res chain seq x y z
N MET A 1 -19.98 11.35 26.84
CA MET A 1 -19.79 10.96 25.42
C MET A 1 -18.29 10.97 25.14
N GLN A 2 -17.62 9.82 25.29
CA GLN A 2 -16.18 9.66 25.03
C GLN A 2 -15.96 9.44 23.53
N LEU A 3 -15.73 10.50 22.77
CA LEU A 3 -15.33 10.44 21.36
C LEU A 3 -13.82 10.64 21.14
N GLY A 4 -13.05 10.89 22.22
CA GLY A 4 -11.62 11.25 22.12
C GLY A 4 -10.62 10.09 22.14
N SER A 5 -10.99 8.92 22.70
CA SER A 5 -10.00 7.86 22.97
C SER A 5 -9.83 6.83 21.84
N SER A 6 -10.87 6.59 21.04
CA SER A 6 -10.85 5.64 19.91
C SER A 6 -10.23 6.22 18.65
N CYS A 7 -10.44 7.51 18.36
CA CYS A 7 -9.80 8.19 17.22
C CYS A 7 -8.27 8.22 17.39
N LEU A 8 -7.79 8.41 18.63
CA LEU A 8 -6.37 8.38 18.96
C LEU A 8 -5.75 7.00 18.75
N SER A 9 -6.50 5.89 18.94
CA SER A 9 -6.00 4.53 18.72
C SER A 9 -5.92 4.17 17.24
N VAL A 10 -6.90 4.57 16.43
CA VAL A 10 -6.91 4.33 14.98
C VAL A 10 -5.79 5.12 14.29
N ARG A 11 -5.59 6.39 14.67
CA ARG A 11 -4.48 7.18 14.10
C ARG A 11 -3.11 6.61 14.49
N LYS A 12 -2.95 6.16 15.74
CA LYS A 12 -1.71 5.49 16.18
C LYS A 12 -1.46 4.19 15.41
N PHE A 13 -2.50 3.41 15.15
CA PHE A 13 -2.41 2.18 14.35
C PHE A 13 -1.96 2.49 12.92
N PHE A 14 -2.64 3.43 12.26
CA PHE A 14 -2.28 3.88 10.91
C PHE A 14 -0.82 4.34 10.85
N ASN A 15 -0.41 5.24 11.74
CA ASN A 15 0.96 5.76 11.79
C ASN A 15 1.99 4.65 12.02
N LYS A 16 1.65 3.60 12.77
CA LYS A 16 2.54 2.45 12.98
C LYS A 16 2.77 1.67 11.67
N CYS A 17 1.69 1.36 10.94
CA CYS A 17 1.78 0.66 9.66
C CYS A 17 2.64 1.46 8.65
N ILE A 18 2.34 2.75 8.55
CA ILE A 18 3.05 3.76 7.77
C ILE A 18 4.55 3.80 8.09
N ALA A 19 4.91 3.87 9.38
CA ALA A 19 6.31 3.88 9.79
C ALA A 19 7.06 2.60 9.34
N GLU A 20 6.43 1.43 9.47
CA GLU A 20 7.05 0.18 9.04
C GLU A 20 7.18 0.06 7.52
N LEU A 21 6.19 0.57 6.77
CA LEU A 21 6.24 0.66 5.31
C LEU A 21 7.42 1.55 4.86
N ASN A 22 7.60 2.72 5.48
CA ASN A 22 8.71 3.61 5.18
C ASN A 22 10.06 2.96 5.49
N ASN A 23 10.19 2.31 6.65
CA ASN A 23 11.43 1.60 7.02
C ASN A 23 11.82 0.55 5.97
N VAL A 24 10.82 -0.17 5.43
CA VAL A 24 11.01 -1.15 4.36
C VAL A 24 11.45 -0.48 3.06
N CYS A 25 10.80 0.63 2.67
CA CYS A 25 11.17 1.37 1.47
C CYS A 25 12.59 1.94 1.58
N GLU A 26 12.96 2.54 2.71
CA GLU A 26 14.28 3.10 2.94
C GLU A 26 15.38 2.04 2.95
N LYS A 27 15.10 0.85 3.50
CA LYS A 27 16.04 -0.27 3.51
C LYS A 27 16.30 -0.83 2.10
N ASN A 28 15.24 -1.01 1.32
CA ASN A 28 15.32 -1.72 0.04
C ASN A 28 15.55 -0.79 -1.17
N PHE A 29 15.03 0.43 -1.14
CA PHE A 29 15.09 1.40 -2.24
C PHE A 29 15.38 2.83 -1.74
N PRO A 30 16.54 3.08 -1.09
CA PRO A 30 16.86 4.36 -0.44
C PRO A 30 16.86 5.58 -1.38
N GLU A 31 17.06 5.36 -2.68
CA GLU A 31 17.07 6.41 -3.72
C GLU A 31 15.67 6.68 -4.31
N ASP A 32 14.67 5.85 -4.01
CA ASP A 32 13.35 5.85 -4.64
C ASP A 32 12.28 6.58 -3.82
N ARG A 33 12.57 7.84 -3.47
CA ARG A 33 11.75 8.58 -2.51
C ARG A 33 10.49 9.20 -3.11
N SER A 34 10.20 9.01 -4.39
CA SER A 34 9.27 9.89 -5.13
C SER A 34 7.80 9.71 -4.77
N LEU A 35 7.37 8.55 -4.27
CA LEU A 35 5.95 8.26 -4.09
C LEU A 35 5.39 8.68 -2.73
N PHE A 36 6.23 8.63 -1.70
CA PHE A 36 5.85 8.92 -0.31
C PHE A 36 6.45 10.25 0.19
N TYR A 37 7.04 11.04 -0.72
CA TYR A 37 7.78 12.27 -0.38
C TYR A 37 6.93 13.33 0.33
N ASP A 38 5.61 13.32 0.13
CA ASP A 38 4.65 14.15 0.87
C ASP A 38 3.84 13.32 1.89
N GLU A 39 4.55 12.76 2.87
CA GLU A 39 3.99 12.22 4.14
C GLU A 39 2.80 11.26 3.97
N GLU A 40 2.86 10.33 3.01
CA GLU A 40 1.85 9.25 2.88
C GLU A 40 0.41 9.77 2.78
N LYS A 41 0.26 11.06 2.48
CA LYS A 41 -1.01 11.79 2.51
C LYS A 41 -1.98 11.16 1.53
N TYR A 42 -1.46 10.59 0.45
CA TYR A 42 -2.27 9.92 -0.57
C TYR A 42 -2.88 8.63 -0.04
N ILE A 43 -2.18 7.86 0.80
CA ILE A 43 -2.76 6.68 1.48
C ILE A 43 -3.82 7.15 2.48
N GLU A 44 -3.54 8.18 3.29
CA GLU A 44 -4.53 8.73 4.23
C GLU A 44 -5.78 9.29 3.53
N ARG A 45 -5.59 9.98 2.39
CA ARG A 45 -6.67 10.61 1.60
C ARG A 45 -7.52 9.61 0.84
N THR A 46 -7.00 8.41 0.53
CA THR A 46 -7.80 7.28 0.06
C THR A 46 -9.01 7.08 0.95
N LEU A 47 -8.84 7.13 2.28
CA LEU A 47 -9.96 7.03 3.23
C LEU A 47 -10.60 8.38 3.56
N THR A 48 -9.81 9.41 3.85
CA THR A 48 -10.35 10.65 4.45
C THR A 48 -11.04 11.56 3.43
N SER A 49 -10.61 11.54 2.17
CA SER A 49 -11.17 12.38 1.10
C SER A 49 -11.98 11.60 0.08
N TYR A 50 -11.57 10.36 -0.21
CA TYR A 50 -12.10 9.62 -1.36
C TYR A 50 -12.83 8.31 -1.02
N ARG A 51 -13.11 8.04 0.26
CA ARG A 51 -13.79 6.84 0.78
C ARG A 51 -14.82 6.19 -0.16
N LYS A 52 -15.76 7.00 -0.66
CA LYS A 52 -16.95 6.56 -1.42
C LYS A 52 -16.71 6.48 -2.92
N GLU A 53 -15.57 6.97 -3.40
CA GLU A 53 -15.22 6.90 -4.81
C GLU A 53 -15.00 5.44 -5.22
N LYS A 54 -15.47 5.10 -6.41
CA LYS A 54 -15.22 3.78 -6.98
C LYS A 54 -13.78 3.69 -7.46
N ILE A 55 -13.17 2.54 -7.25
CA ILE A 55 -11.90 2.19 -7.86
C ILE A 55 -12.11 2.20 -9.37
N LEU A 56 -11.24 2.90 -10.10
CA LEU A 56 -11.37 3.00 -11.55
C LEU A 56 -11.24 1.62 -12.20
N SER A 57 -12.15 1.23 -13.08
CA SER A 57 -12.17 -0.09 -13.73
C SER A 57 -10.94 -0.42 -14.61
N GLN A 58 -10.15 0.57 -14.99
CA GLN A 58 -8.81 0.35 -15.59
C GLN A 58 -7.78 -0.17 -14.57
N SER A 59 -8.16 -0.28 -13.29
CA SER A 59 -7.35 -0.71 -12.15
C SER A 59 -6.71 -2.07 -12.34
N PHE A 60 -7.39 -3.06 -12.93
CA PHE A 60 -6.84 -4.42 -13.02
C PHE A 60 -5.53 -4.47 -13.81
N LYS A 61 -5.47 -3.78 -14.96
CA LYS A 61 -4.22 -3.68 -15.74
C LYS A 61 -3.13 -2.91 -15.01
N HIS A 62 -3.52 -1.91 -14.22
CA HIS A 62 -2.59 -1.15 -13.39
C HIS A 62 -2.08 -1.96 -12.21
N GLU A 63 -2.95 -2.76 -11.58
CA GLU A 63 -2.65 -3.62 -10.44
C GLU A 63 -1.66 -4.71 -10.83
N ASP A 64 -1.90 -5.42 -11.95
CA ASP A 64 -0.96 -6.40 -12.50
C ASP A 64 0.41 -5.77 -12.83
N THR A 65 0.40 -4.56 -13.38
CA THR A 65 1.64 -3.84 -13.71
C THR A 65 2.40 -3.47 -12.45
N ILE A 66 1.73 -2.90 -11.44
CA ILE A 66 2.33 -2.55 -10.14
C ILE A 66 2.90 -3.80 -9.47
N SER A 67 2.08 -4.82 -9.34
CA SER A 67 2.45 -6.11 -8.74
C SER A 67 3.69 -6.71 -9.40
N SER A 68 3.71 -6.77 -10.73
CA SER A 68 4.82 -7.30 -11.52
C SER A 68 6.11 -6.51 -11.31
N GLU A 69 6.06 -5.17 -11.38
CA GLU A 69 7.23 -4.32 -11.23
C GLU A 69 7.79 -4.35 -9.80
N ILE A 70 6.93 -4.26 -8.78
CA ILE A 70 7.34 -4.36 -7.38
C ILE A 70 7.95 -5.74 -7.10
N SER A 71 7.31 -6.83 -7.55
CA SER A 71 7.84 -8.18 -7.36
C SER A 71 9.22 -8.35 -8.01
N LYS A 72 9.43 -7.84 -9.22
CA LYS A 72 10.74 -7.87 -9.89
C LYS A 72 11.78 -7.08 -9.11
N ALA A 73 11.44 -5.88 -8.62
CA ALA A 73 12.36 -5.04 -7.88
C ALA A 73 12.87 -5.74 -6.60
N TYR A 74 11.95 -6.33 -5.82
CA TYR A 74 12.31 -7.10 -4.63
C TYR A 74 13.11 -8.37 -4.96
N LYS A 75 12.75 -9.12 -6.01
CA LYS A 75 13.52 -10.29 -6.45
C LYS A 75 14.95 -9.96 -6.86
N ASN A 76 15.16 -8.81 -7.49
CA ASN A 76 16.48 -8.40 -7.97
C ASN A 76 17.39 -7.90 -6.85
N LYS A 77 16.84 -7.49 -5.69
CA LYS A 77 17.58 -6.96 -4.54
C LYS A 77 18.55 -5.82 -4.88
N ASP A 78 18.22 -5.03 -5.91
CA ASP A 78 19.02 -3.89 -6.34
C ASP A 78 18.59 -2.63 -5.58
N VAL A 79 19.41 -2.21 -4.61
CA VAL A 79 19.18 -1.02 -3.79
C VAL A 79 19.19 0.29 -4.57
N LYS A 80 19.71 0.29 -5.80
CA LYS A 80 19.69 1.45 -6.71
C LYS A 80 18.46 1.47 -7.60
N SER A 81 17.65 0.43 -7.58
CA SER A 81 16.41 0.39 -8.35
C SER A 81 15.44 1.44 -7.83
N THR A 82 14.65 2.00 -8.76
CA THR A 82 13.65 3.04 -8.46
C THR A 82 12.26 2.64 -8.98
N PRO A 83 11.71 1.49 -8.53
CA PRO A 83 10.43 0.97 -8.99
C PRO A 83 9.25 1.96 -8.83
N MET A 84 9.15 2.68 -7.72
CA MET A 84 8.11 3.66 -7.47
C MET A 84 8.18 4.85 -8.43
N LYS A 85 9.38 5.40 -8.67
CA LYS A 85 9.59 6.43 -9.69
C LYS A 85 9.23 5.95 -11.10
N ASN A 86 9.66 4.73 -11.45
CA ASN A 86 9.37 4.12 -12.75
C ASN A 86 7.85 3.94 -12.96
N LEU A 87 7.15 3.38 -11.96
CA LEU A 87 5.70 3.22 -12.00
C LEU A 87 4.98 4.59 -12.08
N SER A 88 5.44 5.59 -11.33
CA SER A 88 4.88 6.95 -11.39
C SER A 88 4.98 7.56 -12.79
N LEU A 89 6.08 7.31 -13.52
CA LEU A 89 6.27 7.75 -14.91
C LEU A 89 5.36 6.97 -15.87
N CYS A 90 5.32 5.64 -15.74
CA CYS A 90 4.49 4.76 -16.58
C CYS A 90 2.99 5.09 -16.48
N MET A 91 2.53 5.57 -15.33
CA MET A 91 1.12 5.90 -15.09
C MET A 91 0.78 7.38 -15.33
N ASN A 92 1.74 8.20 -15.77
CA ASN A 92 1.56 9.63 -16.08
C ASN A 92 0.82 10.41 -14.96
N LEU A 93 1.24 10.22 -13.71
CA LEU A 93 0.55 10.81 -12.55
C LEU A 93 0.58 12.35 -12.53
N ASN A 94 1.51 12.97 -13.25
CA ASN A 94 1.68 14.42 -13.32
C ASN A 94 0.48 15.17 -13.93
N SER A 95 -0.40 14.48 -14.66
CA SER A 95 -1.60 15.06 -15.28
C SER A 95 -2.91 14.46 -14.77
N THR A 96 -2.88 13.79 -13.62
CA THR A 96 -3.97 12.93 -13.17
C THR A 96 -4.70 13.49 -11.95
N LYS A 97 -6.01 13.22 -11.83
CA LYS A 97 -6.81 13.58 -10.65
C LYS A 97 -6.21 12.94 -9.38
N GLU A 98 -6.24 13.68 -8.28
CA GLU A 98 -5.66 13.24 -6.99
C GLU A 98 -6.21 11.89 -6.51
N VAL A 99 -7.50 11.61 -6.73
CA VAL A 99 -8.11 10.30 -6.39
C VAL A 99 -7.36 9.13 -7.04
N ASN A 100 -6.86 9.28 -8.26
CA ASN A 100 -6.09 8.24 -8.93
C ASN A 100 -4.69 8.11 -8.33
N VAL A 101 -4.09 9.22 -7.89
CA VAL A 101 -2.81 9.21 -7.17
C VAL A 101 -2.96 8.50 -5.82
N CYS A 102 -4.08 8.71 -5.12
CA CYS A 102 -4.43 8.01 -3.88
C CYS A 102 -4.61 6.51 -4.12
N GLN A 103 -5.36 6.14 -5.17
CA GLN A 103 -5.55 4.74 -5.57
C GLN A 103 -4.20 4.09 -5.86
N PHE A 104 -3.38 4.73 -6.70
CA PHE A 104 -2.05 4.24 -7.08
C PHE A 104 -1.11 4.08 -5.87
N ALA A 105 -0.99 5.10 -5.03
CA ALA A 105 -0.13 5.05 -3.85
C ALA A 105 -0.53 3.93 -2.89
N SER A 106 -1.83 3.71 -2.70
CA SER A 106 -2.35 2.64 -1.85
C SER A 106 -2.06 1.26 -2.44
N THR A 107 -2.28 1.08 -3.75
CA THR A 107 -1.96 -0.18 -4.43
C THR A 107 -0.46 -0.50 -4.40
N VAL A 108 0.41 0.51 -4.60
CA VAL A 108 1.86 0.31 -4.49
C VAL A 108 2.26 -0.07 -3.06
N ALA A 109 1.73 0.61 -2.05
CA ALA A 109 1.98 0.30 -0.65
C ALA A 109 1.57 -1.13 -0.28
N LYS A 110 0.40 -1.58 -0.77
CA LYS A 110 -0.09 -2.96 -0.61
C LYS A 110 0.94 -3.96 -1.14
N TYR A 111 1.41 -3.79 -2.38
CA TYR A 111 2.36 -4.74 -2.98
C TYR A 111 3.77 -4.66 -2.43
N ILE A 112 4.21 -3.49 -1.95
CA ILE A 112 5.44 -3.38 -1.18
C ILE A 112 5.37 -4.25 0.07
N ALA A 113 4.26 -4.21 0.80
CA ALA A 113 4.08 -5.05 1.97
C ALA A 113 4.12 -6.55 1.63
N ILE A 114 3.38 -6.95 0.60
CA ILE A 114 3.30 -8.36 0.15
C ILE A 114 4.67 -8.90 -0.31
N TYR A 115 5.45 -8.11 -1.07
CA TYR A 115 6.69 -8.58 -1.70
C TYR A 115 7.97 -8.30 -0.91
N ASN A 116 7.91 -7.53 0.17
CA ASN A 116 9.06 -7.31 1.04
C ASN A 116 9.52 -8.60 1.75
N ASP A 117 8.70 -9.66 1.75
CA ASP A 117 9.07 -10.93 2.38
C ASP A 117 10.27 -11.59 1.73
N ASP A 118 11.36 -11.67 2.50
CA ASP A 118 12.62 -12.35 2.16
C ASP A 118 12.82 -13.63 2.98
N GLU A 119 12.02 -13.83 4.04
CA GLU A 119 12.00 -15.02 4.89
C GLU A 119 10.65 -15.72 4.71
N GLU A 120 10.57 -17.03 4.99
CA GLU A 120 9.30 -17.76 4.93
C GLU A 120 8.26 -17.00 5.78
N PHE A 121 7.39 -16.21 5.13
CA PHE A 121 6.11 -15.77 5.70
C PHE A 121 5.61 -16.94 6.51
N ASP A 122 5.39 -16.78 7.82
CA ASP A 122 5.04 -17.90 8.70
C ASP A 122 3.73 -18.51 8.18
N LEU A 123 3.83 -19.49 7.26
CA LEU A 123 2.73 -20.08 6.50
C LEU A 123 1.72 -20.75 7.44
N LYS A 124 2.06 -20.86 8.73
CA LYS A 124 1.18 -21.33 9.81
C LYS A 124 0.16 -20.28 10.24
N LYS A 125 0.37 -19.00 9.95
CA LYS A 125 -0.54 -17.90 10.25
C LYS A 125 -1.18 -17.39 8.96
N ASP A 126 -2.12 -18.17 8.44
CA ASP A 126 -2.99 -17.72 7.36
C ASP A 126 -4.05 -16.76 7.92
N TYR A 127 -3.83 -15.46 7.72
CA TYR A 127 -4.77 -14.42 8.09
C TYR A 127 -5.81 -14.15 6.99
N GLY A 128 -5.71 -14.83 5.83
CA GLY A 128 -6.46 -14.51 4.62
C GLY A 128 -6.06 -13.16 4.01
N SER A 129 -6.86 -12.69 3.04
CA SER A 129 -6.74 -11.35 2.46
C SER A 129 -8.15 -10.78 2.20
N PRO A 130 -8.44 -9.53 2.57
CA PRO A 130 -9.71 -8.87 2.28
C PRO A 130 -10.02 -8.90 0.77
N GLY A 131 -11.25 -9.28 0.41
CA GLY A 131 -11.66 -9.42 -0.99
C GLY A 131 -11.29 -10.76 -1.65
N ALA A 132 -10.70 -11.72 -0.91
CA ALA A 132 -10.35 -13.05 -1.43
C ALA A 132 -11.41 -14.14 -1.14
N TYR A 133 -12.42 -13.84 -0.32
CA TYR A 133 -13.42 -14.82 0.15
C TYR A 133 -14.86 -14.35 -0.08
N ALA A 134 -15.80 -15.30 -0.14
CA ALA A 134 -17.24 -15.08 -0.09
C ALA A 134 -17.82 -14.04 -1.08
N GLU A 135 -17.27 -13.97 -2.29
CA GLU A 135 -17.66 -13.00 -3.33
C GLU A 135 -17.45 -11.53 -2.93
N GLU A 136 -16.62 -11.27 -1.92
CA GLU A 136 -16.22 -9.91 -1.56
C GLU A 136 -15.48 -9.25 -2.72
N THR A 137 -15.92 -8.05 -3.09
CA THR A 137 -15.29 -7.25 -4.15
C THR A 137 -14.67 -6.00 -3.54
N ILE A 138 -13.44 -5.70 -3.96
CA ILE A 138 -12.76 -4.44 -3.64
C ILE A 138 -13.24 -3.40 -4.66
N GLU A 139 -14.26 -2.62 -4.30
CA GLU A 139 -14.96 -1.72 -5.25
C GLU A 139 -14.74 -0.24 -4.95
N THR A 140 -14.51 0.11 -3.70
CA THR A 140 -14.38 1.49 -3.24
C THR A 140 -12.98 1.79 -2.74
N MET A 141 -12.64 3.08 -2.68
CA MET A 141 -11.39 3.52 -2.07
C MET A 141 -11.30 3.12 -0.58
N GLU A 142 -12.43 3.03 0.13
CA GLU A 142 -12.44 2.47 1.49
C GLU A 142 -11.95 1.03 1.53
N ASP A 143 -12.46 0.18 0.63
CA ASP A 143 -12.06 -1.23 0.54
C ASP A 143 -10.57 -1.35 0.21
N LEU A 144 -10.09 -0.54 -0.73
CA LEU A 144 -8.66 -0.48 -1.07
C LEU A 144 -7.81 -0.03 0.12
N PHE A 145 -8.24 0.99 0.86
CA PHE A 145 -7.53 1.46 2.04
C PHE A 145 -7.44 0.37 3.11
N LEU A 146 -8.56 -0.31 3.39
CA LEU A 146 -8.62 -1.38 4.39
C LEU A 146 -7.76 -2.58 3.96
N SER A 147 -7.84 -2.98 2.70
CA SER A 147 -6.97 -4.02 2.11
C SER A 147 -5.50 -3.64 2.23
N THR A 148 -5.13 -2.42 1.83
CA THR A 148 -3.74 -1.92 1.91
C THR A 148 -3.22 -1.93 3.35
N LEU A 149 -3.99 -1.40 4.30
CA LEU A 149 -3.57 -1.32 5.69
C LEU A 149 -3.49 -2.69 6.36
N PHE A 150 -4.37 -3.62 5.97
CA PHE A 150 -4.32 -5.02 6.39
C PHE A 150 -3.03 -5.69 5.94
N GLU A 151 -2.67 -5.60 4.65
CA GLU A 151 -1.44 -6.22 4.14
C GLU A 151 -0.19 -5.64 4.81
N ILE A 152 -0.13 -4.32 4.99
CA ILE A 152 0.98 -3.68 5.73
C ILE A 152 1.05 -4.21 7.16
N TYR A 153 -0.09 -4.32 7.85
CA TYR A 153 -0.12 -4.79 9.22
C TYR A 153 0.37 -6.25 9.32
N VAL A 154 -0.19 -7.14 8.51
CA VAL A 154 0.14 -8.57 8.52
C VAL A 154 1.61 -8.78 8.18
N HIS A 155 2.08 -8.25 7.05
CA HIS A 155 3.42 -8.51 6.54
C HIS A 155 4.51 -7.70 7.25
N LEU A 156 4.25 -6.44 7.61
CA LEU A 156 5.31 -5.54 8.08
C LEU A 156 5.27 -5.26 9.58
N VAL A 157 4.12 -5.45 10.25
CA VAL A 157 3.98 -5.10 11.67
C VAL A 157 3.98 -6.33 12.58
N ILE A 158 3.21 -7.38 12.26
CA ILE A 158 3.09 -8.55 13.15
C ILE A 158 4.01 -9.72 12.77
N ASN A 159 4.43 -9.81 11.51
CA ASN A 159 5.34 -10.86 11.04
C ASN A 159 6.83 -10.53 11.25
N LYS A 160 7.17 -9.40 11.88
CA LYS A 160 8.55 -9.04 12.27
C LYS A 160 9.04 -9.66 13.60
N ASN A 161 8.39 -10.74 14.09
CA ASN A 161 8.71 -11.37 15.38
C ASN A 161 9.34 -12.75 15.24
#